data_AF-A0A8H8DGF2-F1
#
_entry.id   AF-A0A8H8DGF2-F1
#
_cell.length_a   1.000
_cell.length_b   1.000
_cell.length_c   1.000
_cell.angle_alpha   90.00
_cell.angle_beta   90.00
_cell.angle_gamma   90.00
#
_symmetry.space_group_name_H-M   'P 1'
#
loop_
_entity.id
_entity.type
_entity.pdbx_description
1 polymer ?
#
loop_
_entity_poly.entity_id
_entity_poly.type
_entity_poly.pdbx_seq_one_letter_code
_entity_poly.pdbx_strand_id
1 'polypeptide(L)'
;MSQRDIGAFLDDMIRARIGIRLIAEQHLALHQETAEHMVGVVNSAVEPAVLIRDSGDIVREMCEVHYGSAPELLIDGDQRMTFAYIPVHLEYLMTELLKNAYRATVEQSARANRFPHPP
;
A
#
# COMPACT_ATOMS: atom_id res chain seq x y z
N MET A 1 -10.17 -8.81 -29.76
CA MET A 1 -9.22 -8.72 -28.65
C MET A 1 -9.64 -9.72 -27.59
N SER A 2 -8.75 -10.62 -27.20
CA SER A 2 -8.98 -11.54 -26.08
C SER A 2 -8.86 -10.82 -24.73
N GLN A 3 -9.39 -11.40 -23.66
CA GLN A 3 -9.17 -10.88 -22.30
C GLN A 3 -7.69 -10.78 -21.94
N ARG A 4 -6.85 -11.67 -22.49
CA ARG A 4 -5.40 -11.63 -22.30
C ARG A 4 -4.77 -10.44 -23.00
N ASP A 5 -5.22 -10.12 -24.22
CA ASP A 5 -4.71 -8.97 -24.98
C ASP A 5 -5.06 -7.66 -24.27
N ILE A 6 -6.26 -7.58 -23.68
CA ILE A 6 -6.69 -6.42 -22.87
C ILE A 6 -5.83 -6.31 -21.60
N GLY A 7 -5.59 -7.42 -20.90
CA GLY A 7 -4.75 -7.44 -19.70
C GLY A 7 -3.33 -6.94 -19.99
N ALA A 8 -2.68 -7.50 -21.01
CA ALA A 8 -1.33 -7.09 -21.41
C ALA A 8 -1.26 -5.61 -21.79
N PHE A 9 -2.24 -5.11 -22.56
CA PHE A 9 -2.32 -3.71 -22.91
C PHE A 9 -2.45 -2.80 -21.68
N LEU A 10 -3.29 -3.17 -20.71
CA LEU A 10 -3.45 -2.40 -19.47
C LEU A 10 -2.17 -2.43 -18.63
N ASP A 11 -1.51 -3.58 -18.52
CA ASP A 11 -0.25 -3.70 -17.78
C ASP A 11 0.85 -2.81 -18.37
N ASP A 12 0.96 -2.79 -19.70
CA ASP A 12 1.92 -1.93 -20.40
C ASP A 12 1.61 -0.44 -20.18
N MET A 13 0.34 -0.05 -20.29
CA MET A 13 -0.06 1.34 -20.03
C MET A 13 0.15 1.76 -18.58
N ILE A 14 -0.20 0.92 -17.61
CA ILE A 14 -0.02 1.21 -16.19
C ILE A 14 1.46 1.31 -15.85
N ARG A 15 2.29 0.38 -16.34
CA ARG A 15 3.75 0.41 -16.14
C ARG A 15 4.37 1.67 -16.75
N ALA A 16 3.98 2.02 -17.98
CA ALA A 16 4.46 3.24 -18.63
C ALA A 16 4.07 4.49 -17.82
N ARG A 17 2.82 4.56 -17.34
CA ARG A 17 2.35 5.68 -16.52
C ARG A 17 3.11 5.81 -15.19
N ILE A 18 3.34 4.69 -14.50
CA ILE A 18 4.13 4.68 -13.25
C ILE A 18 5.56 5.15 -13.53
N GLY A 19 6.19 4.64 -14.60
CA GLY A 19 7.56 5.02 -14.98
C GLY A 19 7.71 6.49 -15.33
N ILE A 20 6.81 7.04 -16.15
CA ILE A 20 6.82 8.46 -16.52
C ILE A 20 6.65 9.35 -15.28
N ARG A 21 5.68 8.99 -14.42
CA ARG A 21 5.40 9.74 -13.20
C ARG A 21 6.60 9.70 -12.23
N LEU A 22 7.21 8.53 -12.05
CA LEU A 22 8.40 8.38 -11.22
C LEU A 22 9.55 9.28 -11.70
N ILE A 23 9.86 9.29 -13.00
CA ILE A 23 10.94 10.12 -13.55
C ILE A 23 10.63 11.61 -13.36
N ALA A 24 9.39 12.01 -13.60
CA ALA A 24 8.96 13.40 -13.44
C ALA A 24 9.03 13.85 -11.98
N GLU A 25 8.48 13.06 -11.05
CA GLU A 25 8.50 13.35 -9.61
C GLU A 25 9.93 13.37 -9.07
N GLN A 26 10.79 12.43 -9.50
CA GLN A 26 12.21 12.45 -9.15
C GLN A 26 12.88 13.74 -9.61
N HIS A 27 12.68 14.15 -10.86
CA HIS A 27 13.25 15.38 -11.39
C HIS A 27 12.80 16.59 -10.57
N LEU A 28 11.52 16.71 -10.24
CA LEU A 28 10.99 17.82 -9.45
C LEU A 28 11.52 17.81 -8.00
N ALA A 29 11.52 16.65 -7.35
CA ALA A 29 11.92 16.51 -5.95
C ALA A 29 13.40 16.83 -5.72
N LEU A 30 14.27 16.55 -6.70
CA LEU A 30 15.69 16.89 -6.62
C LEU A 30 15.99 18.40 -6.58
N HIS A 31 15.01 19.26 -6.92
CA HIS A 31 15.15 20.72 -6.87
C HIS A 31 14.57 21.33 -5.59
N GLN A 32 14.09 20.52 -4.66
CA GLN A 32 13.52 20.96 -3.39
C GLN A 32 14.43 20.57 -2.23
N GLU A 33 14.33 21.26 -1.09
CA GLU A 33 14.92 20.77 0.15
C GLU A 33 14.20 19.50 0.56
N THR A 34 14.93 18.38 0.60
CA THR A 34 14.39 17.09 0.96
C THR A 34 14.66 16.78 2.42
N ALA A 35 13.76 16.01 3.04
CA ALA A 35 13.94 15.54 4.41
C ALA A 35 15.19 14.65 4.54
N GLU A 36 15.61 14.38 5.78
CA GLU A 36 16.68 13.44 6.06
C GLU A 36 16.39 12.07 5.39
N HIS A 37 17.44 11.44 4.85
CA HIS A 37 17.38 10.19 4.09
C HIS A 37 16.69 10.23 2.70
N MET A 38 16.10 11.36 2.29
CA MET A 38 15.42 11.50 1.00
C MET A 38 16.37 12.01 -0.11
N VAL A 39 16.46 11.26 -1.20
CA VAL A 39 17.15 11.63 -2.46
C VAL A 39 16.13 11.67 -3.58
N GLY A 40 15.55 12.87 -3.80
CA GLY A 40 14.36 13.01 -4.63
C GLY A 40 13.18 12.27 -3.99
N VAL A 41 12.60 11.29 -4.68
CA VAL A 41 11.50 10.46 -4.16
C VAL A 41 11.95 9.14 -3.53
N VAL A 42 13.25 8.84 -3.57
CA VAL A 42 13.83 7.65 -2.93
C VAL A 42 14.20 7.97 -1.49
N ASN A 43 13.66 7.22 -0.54
CA ASN A 43 14.10 7.24 0.85
C ASN A 43 15.13 6.11 1.03
N SER A 44 16.31 6.42 1.56
CA SER A 44 17.40 5.46 1.79
C SER A 44 17.19 4.56 3.01
N ALA A 45 16.24 4.88 3.88
CA ALA A 45 15.96 4.18 5.14
C ALA A 45 14.44 4.08 5.41
N VAL A 46 13.67 3.51 4.47
CA VAL A 46 12.24 3.25 4.70
C VAL A 46 12.08 2.20 5.80
N GLU A 47 11.32 2.53 6.84
CA GLU A 47 10.82 1.59 7.84
C GLU A 47 9.48 1.00 7.37
N PRO A 48 9.45 -0.21 6.76
CA PRO A 48 8.24 -0.75 6.17
C PRO A 48 7.16 -1.01 7.22
N ALA A 49 7.53 -1.38 8.46
CA ALA A 49 6.57 -1.63 9.52
C ALA A 49 5.76 -0.38 9.90
N VAL A 50 6.38 0.80 9.84
CA VAL A 50 5.69 2.09 10.07
C VAL A 50 4.72 2.36 8.93
N LEU A 51 5.21 2.30 7.69
CA LEU A 51 4.38 2.56 6.51
C LEU A 51 3.19 1.58 6.39
N ILE A 52 3.41 0.30 6.70
CA ILE A 52 2.35 -0.72 6.68
C ILE A 52 1.31 -0.44 7.77
N ARG A 53 1.72 0.04 8.96
CA ARG A 53 0.78 0.49 10.00
C ARG A 53 -0.05 1.67 9.52
N ASP A 54 0.57 2.69 8.96
CA ASP A 54 -0.12 3.88 8.47
C ASP A 54 -1.15 3.52 7.38
N SER A 55 -0.75 2.64 6.44
CA SER A 55 -1.67 2.08 5.44
C SER A 55 -2.79 1.27 6.09
N GLY A 56 -2.48 0.50 7.13
CA GLY A 56 -3.45 -0.26 7.91
C GLY A 56 -4.49 0.60 8.60
N ASP A 57 -4.08 1.72 9.21
CA ASP A 57 -4.98 2.65 9.90
C ASP A 57 -5.95 3.31 8.93
N ILE A 58 -5.47 3.75 7.76
CA ILE A 58 -6.33 4.29 6.69
C ILE A 58 -7.36 3.24 6.24
N VAL A 59 -6.92 2.01 5.98
CA VAL A 59 -7.81 0.93 5.53
C VAL A 59 -8.79 0.52 6.61
N ARG A 60 -8.35 0.53 7.87
CA ARG A 60 -9.20 0.27 9.03
C ARG A 60 -10.34 1.26 9.10
N GLU A 61 -10.06 2.56 8.99
CA GLU A 61 -11.09 3.61 8.98
C GLU A 61 -12.09 3.39 7.84
N MET A 62 -11.61 3.13 6.63
CA MET A 62 -12.49 2.81 5.49
C MET A 62 -13.37 1.59 5.79
N CYS A 63 -12.79 0.53 6.36
CA CYS A 63 -13.50 -0.70 6.67
C CYS A 63 -14.55 -0.49 7.77
N GLU A 64 -14.21 0.26 8.83
CA GLU A 64 -15.14 0.63 9.90
C GLU A 64 -16.30 1.49 9.37
N VAL A 65 -16.05 2.45 8.48
CA VAL A 65 -17.09 3.26 7.84
C VAL A 65 -18.03 2.40 6.98
N HIS A 66 -17.49 1.43 6.23
CA HIS A 66 -18.29 0.65 5.28
C HIS A 66 -18.98 -0.57 5.91
N TYR A 67 -18.37 -1.20 6.91
CA TYR A 67 -18.81 -2.47 7.48
C TYR A 67 -19.09 -2.42 8.99
N GLY A 68 -18.86 -1.29 9.65
CA GLY A 68 -19.04 -1.10 11.09
C GLY A 68 -18.00 -1.81 11.97
N SER A 69 -17.01 -2.46 11.35
CA SER A 69 -15.97 -3.22 12.03
C SER A 69 -14.78 -3.48 11.09
N ALA A 70 -13.62 -3.76 11.66
CA ALA A 70 -12.40 -4.07 10.91
C ALA A 70 -11.56 -5.12 11.67
N PRO A 71 -10.76 -5.95 10.97
CA PRO A 71 -9.81 -6.85 11.60
C PRO A 71 -8.64 -6.08 12.25
N GLU A 72 -7.93 -6.75 13.15
CA GLU A 72 -6.69 -6.25 13.74
C GLU A 72 -5.50 -6.50 12.80
N LEU A 73 -4.63 -5.51 12.61
CA LEU A 73 -3.36 -5.71 11.89
C LEU A 73 -2.25 -6.09 12.85
N LEU A 74 -1.68 -7.28 12.68
CA LEU A 74 -0.50 -7.74 13.40
C LEU A 74 0.72 -7.76 12.47
N ILE A 75 1.79 -7.08 12.88
CA ILE A 75 3.08 -7.09 12.17
C ILE A 75 4.09 -7.83 13.06
N ASP A 76 4.69 -8.90 12.55
CA ASP A 76 5.74 -9.67 13.22
C ASP A 76 7.11 -9.46 12.56
N GLY A 77 8.13 -10.19 13.04
CA GLY A 77 9.50 -10.11 12.51
C GLY A 77 10.29 -8.87 12.97
N ASP A 78 11.30 -8.49 12.17
CA ASP A 78 12.13 -7.31 12.45
C ASP A 78 11.44 -6.02 11.99
N GLN A 79 10.73 -5.38 12.91
CA GLN A 79 10.00 -4.15 12.65
C GLN A 79 10.88 -2.89 12.59
N ARG A 80 12.19 -3.01 12.86
CA ARG A 80 13.16 -1.91 12.75
C ARG A 80 14.00 -2.00 11.49
N MET A 81 13.76 -3.00 10.66
CA MET A 81 14.41 -3.16 9.37
C MET A 81 14.20 -1.91 8.52
N THR A 82 15.27 -1.43 7.88
CA THR A 82 15.21 -0.31 6.93
C THR A 82 15.81 -0.70 5.59
N PHE A 83 15.26 -0.18 4.50
CA PHE A 83 15.88 -0.31 3.18
C PHE A 83 15.59 0.87 2.26
N ALA A 84 16.40 1.02 1.23
CA ALA A 84 16.21 2.07 0.23
C ALA A 84 15.03 1.74 -0.69
N TYR A 85 14.01 2.60 -0.74
CA TYR A 85 12.83 2.42 -1.58
C TYR A 85 12.10 3.73 -1.88
N ILE A 86 11.07 3.66 -2.73
CA ILE A 86 10.17 4.78 -3.02
C ILE A 86 8.94 4.61 -2.11
N PRO A 87 8.77 5.39 -1.03
CA PRO A 87 7.73 5.14 -0.01
C PRO A 87 6.32 5.09 -0.60
N VAL A 88 5.97 6.03 -1.46
CA VAL A 88 4.65 6.13 -2.11
C VAL A 88 4.28 4.85 -2.87
N HIS A 89 5.25 4.17 -3.48
CA HIS A 89 4.99 2.90 -4.17
C HIS A 89 4.62 1.80 -3.18
N LEU A 90 5.34 1.69 -2.06
CA LEU A 90 5.05 0.70 -1.04
C LEU A 90 3.70 0.98 -0.38
N GLU A 91 3.41 2.24 -0.07
CA GLU A 91 2.13 2.68 0.53
C GLU A 91 0.94 2.29 -0.34
N TYR A 92 1.02 2.56 -1.66
CA TYR A 92 -0.03 2.18 -2.60
C TYR A 92 -0.25 0.65 -2.64
N LEU A 93 0.84 -0.12 -2.73
CA LEU A 93 0.75 -1.58 -2.75
C LEU A 93 0.12 -2.14 -1.46
N MET A 94 0.59 -1.67 -0.31
CA MET A 94 0.12 -2.15 0.98
C MET A 94 -1.33 -1.74 1.25
N THR A 95 -1.72 -0.51 0.91
CA THR A 95 -3.10 -0.05 1.02
C THR A 95 -4.05 -0.93 0.20
N GLU A 96 -3.74 -1.22 -1.07
CA GLU A 96 -4.61 -2.06 -1.90
C GLU A 96 -4.68 -3.52 -1.44
N LEU A 97 -3.56 -4.08 -0.98
CA LEU A 97 -3.54 -5.43 -0.40
C LEU A 97 -4.37 -5.50 0.87
N LEU A 98 -4.18 -4.54 1.79
CA LEU A 98 -4.92 -4.49 3.05
C LEU A 98 -6.41 -4.26 2.83
N LYS A 99 -6.82 -3.39 1.88
CA LYS A 99 -8.24 -3.20 1.52
C LYS A 99 -8.90 -4.52 1.13
N ASN A 100 -8.23 -5.31 0.30
CA ASN A 100 -8.74 -6.61 -0.14
C ASN A 100 -8.80 -7.61 1.03
N ALA A 101 -7.76 -7.67 1.86
CA ALA A 101 -7.71 -8.56 3.02
C ALA A 101 -8.80 -8.22 4.05
N TYR A 102 -8.95 -6.94 4.40
CA TYR A 102 -9.93 -6.46 5.37
C TYR A 102 -11.34 -6.76 4.91
N ARG A 103 -11.66 -6.41 3.66
CA ARG A 103 -12.95 -6.72 3.05
C ARG A 103 -13.26 -8.21 3.10
N ALA A 104 -12.33 -9.05 2.66
CA ALA A 104 -12.53 -10.50 2.64
C ALA A 104 -12.78 -11.06 4.06
N THR A 105 -11.99 -10.60 5.04
CA THR A 105 -12.11 -11.03 6.44
C THR A 105 -13.44 -10.62 7.07
N VAL A 106 -13.88 -9.38 6.87
CA VAL A 106 -15.15 -8.90 7.44
C VAL A 106 -16.35 -9.57 6.77
N GLU A 107 -16.36 -9.68 5.44
CA GLU A 107 -17.43 -10.36 4.70
C GLU A 107 -17.54 -11.84 5.12
N GLN A 108 -16.40 -12.53 5.30
CA GLN A 108 -16.39 -13.92 5.74
C GLN A 108 -16.82 -14.08 7.20
N SER A 109 -16.39 -13.18 8.09
CA SER A 109 -16.77 -13.19 9.51
C SER A 109 -18.28 -12.99 9.68
N ALA A 110 -18.87 -12.08 8.91
CA ALA A 110 -20.31 -11.86 8.89
C ALA A 110 -21.07 -13.10 8.40
N ARG A 111 -20.60 -13.76 7.33
CA ARG A 111 -21.20 -15.01 6.82
C ARG A 111 -21.10 -16.18 7.82
N ALA A 112 -19.97 -16.29 8.51
CA ALA A 112 -19.70 -17.35 9.47
C ALA A 112 -20.24 -17.05 10.89
N ASN A 113 -20.84 -15.87 11.10
CA ASN A 113 -21.20 -15.34 12.42
C ASN A 113 -20.06 -15.43 13.44
N ARG A 114 -18.82 -15.13 12.98
CA ARG A 114 -17.59 -15.22 13.78
C ARG A 114 -17.15 -13.82 14.19
N PHE A 115 -17.35 -13.49 15.46
CA PHE A 115 -16.86 -12.25 16.07
C PHE A 115 -16.11 -12.57 17.37
N PRO A 116 -14.94 -11.95 17.65
CA PRO A 116 -14.27 -10.94 16.83
C PRO A 116 -13.67 -11.49 15.52
N HIS A 117 -13.36 -10.59 14.59
CA HIS A 117 -12.64 -10.94 13.35
C HIS A 117 -11.29 -11.59 13.68
N PRO A 118 -10.84 -12.59 12.90
CA PRO A 118 -9.45 -13.00 12.97
C PRO A 118 -8.53 -11.83 12.54
N PRO A 119 -7.32 -11.73 13.10
CA PRO A 119 -6.28 -10.85 12.57
C PRO A 119 -5.84 -11.30 11.16
#